data_AF-A0A7C3KNN7-F1
#
_entry.id   AF-A0A7C3KNN7-F1
#
_cell.length_a   1.000
_cell.length_b   1.000
_cell.length_c   1.000
_cell.angle_alpha   90.00
_cell.angle_beta   90.00
_cell.angle_gamma   90.00
#
_symmetry.space_group_name_H-M   'P 1'
#
loop_
_entity.id
_entity.type
_entity.pdbx_description
1 polymer ?
#
loop_
_entity_poly.entity_id
_entity_poly.type
_entity_poly.pdbx_seq_one_letter_code
_entity_poly.pdbx_strand_id
1 'polypeptide(L)' 'MTLDDAIKQMTDTIKAASGSAEVKIVKMSDEEARLSVYAPAGDIQKIKDATFQPAIGLLNSDGLDIQVFVYDKDAPPLKG' A
#
# COMPACT_ATOMS: atom_id res chain seq x y z
N MET A 1 -1.10 15.38 9.49
CA MET A 1 -0.28 15.10 8.29
C MET A 1 -1.14 15.28 7.03
N THR A 2 -0.59 15.48 5.82
CA THR A 2 -1.42 15.52 4.59
C THR A 2 -1.60 14.12 3.99
N LEU A 3 -2.61 13.94 3.11
CA LEU A 3 -2.78 12.69 2.38
C LEU A 3 -1.56 12.36 1.49
N ASP A 4 -0.92 13.37 0.90
CA ASP A 4 0.29 13.18 0.09
C ASP A 4 1.47 12.67 0.93
N ASP A 5 1.65 13.21 2.13
CA ASP A 5 2.65 12.74 3.08
C ASP A 5 2.35 11.29 3.53
N ALA A 6 1.08 10.95 3.77
CA ALA A 6 0.64 9.59 4.11
C ALA A 6 0.95 8.60 2.99
N ILE A 7 0.60 8.95 1.75
CA ILE A 7 0.88 8.14 0.56
C ILE A 7 2.39 7.94 0.41
N LYS A 8 3.19 8.99 0.61
CA LYS A 8 4.64 8.91 0.53
C LYS A 8 5.21 7.98 1.61
N GLN A 9 4.83 8.17 2.86
CA GLN A 9 5.26 7.32 3.98
C GLN A 9 4.90 5.85 3.73
N MET A 10 3.68 5.58 3.25
CA MET A 10 3.23 4.22 2.95
C MET A 10 4.02 3.62 1.78
N THR A 11 4.27 4.41 0.73
CA THR A 11 5.08 3.99 -0.42
C THR A 11 6.51 3.67 -0.01
N ASP A 12 7.13 4.49 0.83
CA ASP A 12 8.49 4.25 1.35
C ASP A 12 8.53 2.97 2.19
N THR A 13 7.51 2.73 3.02
CA THR A 13 7.35 1.49 3.81
C THR A 13 7.25 0.26 2.91
N ILE A 14 6.43 0.33 1.86
CA ILE A 14 6.28 -0.74 0.86
C ILE A 14 7.61 -1.01 0.16
N LYS A 15 8.32 0.04 -0.26
CA LYS A 15 9.59 -0.07 -0.99
C LYS A 15 10.73 -0.61 -0.11
N ALA A 16 10.72 -0.31 1.18
CA ALA A 16 11.65 -0.90 2.14
C ALA A 16 11.41 -2.40 2.32
N ALA A 17 10.15 -2.85 2.31
CA ALA A 17 9.79 -4.27 2.36
C ALA A 17 10.06 -5.01 1.03
N SER A 18 9.88 -4.33 -0.11
CA SER A 18 10.06 -4.89 -1.45
C SER A 18 10.49 -3.80 -2.45
N GLY A 19 11.80 -3.71 -2.70
CA GLY A 19 12.37 -2.70 -3.61
C GLY A 19 11.82 -2.78 -5.04
N SER A 20 11.49 -3.99 -5.50
CA SER A 20 10.92 -4.25 -6.83
C SER A 20 9.39 -4.15 -6.88
N ALA A 21 8.70 -3.80 -5.78
CA ALA A 21 7.24 -3.66 -5.81
C ALA A 21 6.81 -2.46 -6.64
N GLU A 22 5.83 -2.60 -7.51
CA GLU A 22 5.22 -1.48 -8.23
C GLU A 22 4.00 -0.99 -7.45
N VAL A 23 3.88 0.33 -7.25
CA VAL A 23 2.77 0.92 -6.49
C VAL A 23 1.97 1.82 -7.42
N LYS A 24 0.68 1.50 -7.58
CA LYS A 24 -0.29 2.36 -8.27
C LYS A 24 -1.17 3.04 -7.25
N ILE A 25 -1.18 4.36 -7.27
CA ILE A 25 -1.90 5.19 -6.31
C ILE A 25 -3.13 5.77 -6.99
N VAL A 26 -4.28 5.67 -6.32
CA VAL A 26 -5.52 6.36 -6.69
C VAL A 26 -6.00 7.14 -5.48
N LYS A 27 -6.04 8.46 -5.59
CA LYS A 27 -6.67 9.31 -4.57
C LYS A 27 -8.18 9.29 -4.80
N MET A 28 -8.94 8.97 -3.77
CA MET A 28 -10.41 8.91 -3.81
C MET A 28 -11.02 10.21 -3.29
N SER A 29 -10.39 10.82 -2.30
CA SER A 29 -10.76 12.12 -1.71
C SER A 29 -9.51 12.82 -1.15
N ASP A 30 -9.72 13.89 -0.38
CA ASP A 30 -8.64 14.56 0.36
C ASP A 30 -8.15 13.75 1.59
N GLU A 31 -8.90 12.72 2.00
CA GLU A 31 -8.61 11.90 3.19
C GLU A 31 -8.43 10.41 2.86
N GLU A 32 -8.80 9.95 1.66
CA GLU A 32 -8.76 8.54 1.27
C GLU A 32 -7.90 8.30 0.02
N ALA A 33 -7.02 7.30 0.10
CA ALA A 33 -6.26 6.82 -1.05
C ALA A 33 -6.12 5.30 -1.07
N ARG A 34 -6.15 4.75 -2.29
CA ARG A 34 -5.92 3.34 -2.57
C ARG A 34 -4.54 3.12 -3.19
N LEU A 35 -3.76 2.23 -2.61
CA LEU A 35 -2.46 1.80 -3.11
C LEU A 35 -2.57 0.34 -3.57
N SER A 36 -2.54 0.13 -4.89
CA SER A 36 -2.42 -1.21 -5.48
C SER A 36 -0.93 -1.53 -5.67
N VAL A 37 -0.44 -2.47 -4.89
CA VAL A 37 0.95 -2.90 -4.84
C VAL A 37 1.10 -4.23 -5.57
N TYR A 38 1.96 -4.27 -6.58
CA TYR A 38 2.30 -5.48 -7.31
C TYR A 38 3.71 -5.90 -6.91
N ALA A 39 3.85 -7.03 -6.25
CA ALA A 39 5.11 -7.48 -5.67
C ALA A 39 5.38 -8.96 -5.99
N PRO A 40 6.64 -9.42 -5.89
CA PRO A 40 6.94 -10.85 -5.93
C PRO A 40 6.17 -11.60 -4.83
N ALA A 41 5.71 -12.82 -5.12
CA ALA A 41 4.96 -13.65 -4.17
C ALA A 41 5.61 -13.75 -2.77
N GLY A 42 6.95 -13.85 -2.72
CA GLY A 42 7.71 -13.96 -1.48
C GLY A 42 7.73 -12.71 -0.59
N ASP A 43 7.31 -11.55 -1.12
CA ASP A 43 7.30 -10.28 -0.38
C ASP A 43 5.88 -9.82 -0.02
N ILE A 44 4.83 -10.48 -0.52
CA ILE A 44 3.43 -10.08 -0.27
C ILE A 44 3.12 -9.98 1.21
N GLN A 45 3.47 -11.01 1.99
CA GLN A 45 3.19 -11.03 3.42
C GLN A 45 4.01 -9.96 4.16
N LYS A 46 5.28 -9.76 3.77
CA LYS A 46 6.15 -8.74 4.35
C LYS A 46 5.56 -7.34 4.17
N ILE A 47 5.05 -7.04 2.97
CA ILE A 47 4.41 -5.76 2.68
C ILE A 47 3.15 -5.60 3.55
N LYS A 48 2.27 -6.62 3.59
CA LYS A 48 1.06 -6.56 4.42
C LYS A 48 1.37 -6.31 5.89
N ASP A 49 2.34 -7.03 6.45
CA ASP A 49 2.73 -6.88 7.86
C ASP A 49 3.34 -5.50 8.13
N ALA A 50 4.16 -4.99 7.19
CA ALA A 50 4.79 -3.68 7.30
C ALA A 50 3.79 -2.52 7.17
N THR A 51 2.71 -2.67 6.40
CA THR A 51 1.75 -1.58 6.13
C THR A 51 0.52 -1.60 7.04
N PHE A 52 0.16 -2.75 7.62
CA PHE A 52 -1.08 -2.90 8.39
C PHE A 52 -1.17 -1.92 9.57
N GLN A 53 -0.17 -1.91 10.46
CA GLN A 53 -0.18 -1.03 11.63
C GLN A 53 -0.04 0.46 11.25
N PRO A 54 0.87 0.85 10.33
CA PRO A 54 0.92 2.23 9.85
C PRO A 54 -0.41 2.72 9.27
N ALA A 55 -1.11 1.91 8.47
CA ALA A 55 -2.40 2.30 7.87
C ALA A 55 -3.46 2.57 8.95
N ILE A 56 -3.57 1.69 9.96
CA ILE A 56 -4.47 1.88 11.10
C ILE A 56 -4.07 3.12 11.92
N GLY A 57 -2.76 3.36 12.10
CA GLY A 57 -2.25 4.53 12.81
C GLY A 57 -2.67 5.84 12.15
N LEU A 58 -2.58 5.91 10.82
CA LEU A 58 -3.00 7.07 10.01
C LEU A 58 -4.49 7.35 10.12
N LEU A 59 -5.30 6.29 10.04
CA LEU A 59 -6.74 6.39 10.18
C LEU A 59 -7.13 6.93 11.57
N ASN A 60 -6.54 6.38 12.62
CA ASN A 60 -6.89 6.73 14.00
C ASN A 60 -6.36 8.10 14.45
N SER A 61 -5.20 8.53 13.93
CA SER A 61 -4.53 9.74 14.41
C SER A 61 -4.85 10.97 13.56
N ASP A 62 -4.94 10.79 12.25
CA ASP A 62 -5.07 11.88 11.28
C ASP A 62 -6.38 11.81 10.47
N GLY A 63 -7.19 10.75 10.65
CA GLY A 63 -8.40 10.53 9.85
C GLY A 63 -8.11 10.10 8.41
N LEU A 64 -6.86 9.73 8.09
CA LEU A 64 -6.43 9.42 6.72
C LEU A 64 -6.57 7.93 6.44
N ASP A 65 -7.45 7.56 5.52
CA ASP A 65 -7.67 6.18 5.11
C ASP A 65 -6.77 5.79 3.92
N ILE A 66 -5.69 5.06 4.24
CA ILE A 66 -4.76 4.51 3.24
C ILE A 66 -4.99 3.01 3.10
N GLN A 67 -5.65 2.61 2.01
CA GLN A 67 -5.95 1.22 1.74
C GLN A 67 -4.86 0.59 0.87
N VAL A 68 -4.14 -0.39 1.42
CA VAL A 68 -3.05 -1.10 0.72
C VAL A 68 -3.54 -2.47 0.24
N PHE A 69 -3.61 -2.65 -1.08
CA PHE A 69 -3.93 -3.92 -1.72
C PHE A 69 -2.67 -4.51 -2.32
N VAL A 70 -2.27 -5.70 -1.87
CA VAL A 70 -1.05 -6.35 -2.37
C VAL A 70 -1.41 -7.54 -3.25
N TYR A 71 -0.90 -7.51 -4.47
CA TYR A 71 -1.10 -8.50 -5.52
C TYR A 71 0.23 -9.16 -5.89
N ASP A 72 0.16 -10.43 -6.24
CA ASP A 72 1.28 -11.12 -6.87
C ASP A 72 1.43 -10.62 -8.31
N LYS A 73 2.58 -10.01 -8.62
CA LYS A 73 2.86 -9.51 -9.97
C LYS A 73 3.10 -10.64 -10.98
N ASP A 74 3.48 -11.82 -10.49
CA ASP A 74 3.85 -12.98 -11.30
C ASP A 74 2.69 -14.00 -11.39
N ALA A 75 1.57 -13.74 -10.73
CA ALA A 75 0.40 -14.60 -10.81
C ALA A 75 -0.17 -14.64 -12.23
N PRO A 76 -0.52 -15.83 -12.74
CA PRO A 76 -1.17 -15.94 -14.04
C PRO A 76 -2.50 -15.17 -14.05
N PRO A 77 -2.93 -14.63 -15.21
CA PRO A 77 -4.24 -13.99 -15.33
C PRO A 77 -5.32 -14.91 -14.78
N LEU A 78 -6.24 -14.35 -13.99
CA LEU A 78 -7.40 -15.10 -13.52
C LEU A 78 -8.13 -15.64 -14.76
N LYS A 79 -8.22 -16.97 -14.85
CA LYS A 79 -9.07 -17.61 -15.86
C LYS A 79 -10.51 -17.26 -15.48
N GLY A 80 -11.14 -16.45 -16.33
CA GLY A 80 -12.57 -16.14 -16.25
C GLY A 80 -13.43 -17.36 -16.55
#